data_AF-F4RV45-F1
#
_entry.id   AF-F4RV45-F1
#
_cell.length_a   1.000
_cell.length_b   1.000
_cell.length_c   1.000
_cell.angle_alpha   90.00
_cell.angle_beta   90.00
_cell.angle_gamma   90.00
#
_symmetry.space_group_name_H-M   'P 1'
#
loop_
_entity.id
_entity.type
_entity.pdbx_description
1 polymer ?
#
loop_
_entity_poly.entity_id
_entity_poly.type
_entity_poly.pdbx_seq_one_letter_code
_entity_poly.pdbx_strand_id
1 'polypeptide(L)'
;MKKLDWYFLIQHSFIFLQLNAHEYQNLNLEIETKEVLNISRTKGEINHEELDRDEVRCKDKIEQNVEPTESELSTEDQINTFWNSSNGIIKFKKTYLESNHPRLVDQINELIQSNLQTWYKKINEIFQKIELRNHNKRDIYEEIGLFQIFHHLSNQFELPLKLINSIWIELLKMRDMGKTYTYKTSNKIWWIEVDIVIRFYESKMMENISLLESGSESYNDIKLEIYRSLTAFVIMQEELDEYGVKLMGHWSPEDQKELFKLWISDGMRLYSKLKWNPRLQNLIETQIVQTNLINSFQILKLNQRAISLQETRSILITQSRTVLEYIKSLRHGITMKDFISWQILIQPYGLKVSESLDLKNQITIIKFWSTCKDF
;
A
#
# COMPACT_ATOMS: atom_id res chain seq x y z
N MET A 1 0.26 35.13 -7.45
CA MET A 1 0.43 33.67 -7.48
C MET A 1 -0.60 33.01 -8.41
N LYS A 2 -0.52 33.24 -9.74
CA LYS A 2 -1.53 32.77 -10.74
C LYS A 2 -0.95 32.36 -12.11
N LYS A 3 0.38 32.29 -12.27
CA LYS A 3 1.02 32.00 -13.58
C LYS A 3 1.45 30.53 -13.76
N LEU A 4 1.58 29.74 -12.69
CA LEU A 4 2.00 28.34 -12.80
C LEU A 4 0.87 27.37 -13.23
N ASP A 5 -0.38 27.59 -12.79
CA ASP A 5 -1.48 26.66 -13.14
C ASP A 5 -1.86 26.69 -14.63
N TRP A 6 -1.71 27.84 -15.30
CA TRP A 6 -1.90 27.94 -16.75
C TRP A 6 -0.84 27.17 -17.54
N TYR A 7 0.39 27.15 -17.05
CA TYR A 7 1.48 26.45 -17.73
C TYR A 7 1.27 24.93 -17.72
N PHE A 8 0.74 24.37 -16.62
CA PHE A 8 0.41 22.96 -16.51
C PHE A 8 -0.76 22.56 -17.42
N LEU A 9 -1.82 23.37 -17.45
CA LEU A 9 -2.97 23.17 -18.34
C LEU A 9 -2.57 23.31 -19.82
N ILE A 10 -1.71 24.28 -20.15
CA ILE A 10 -1.19 24.46 -21.50
C ILE A 10 -0.26 23.31 -21.89
N GLN A 11 0.63 22.84 -21.01
CA GLN A 11 1.48 21.68 -21.32
C GLN A 11 0.66 20.43 -21.58
N HIS A 12 -0.36 20.15 -20.77
CA HIS A 12 -1.25 18.99 -20.99
C HIS A 12 -2.13 19.15 -22.24
N SER A 13 -2.61 20.36 -22.53
CA SER A 13 -3.36 20.67 -23.76
C SER A 13 -2.47 20.61 -25.00
N PHE A 14 -1.20 20.99 -24.88
CA PHE A 14 -0.21 20.95 -25.95
C PHE A 14 0.23 19.52 -26.25
N ILE A 15 0.39 18.66 -25.23
CA ILE A 15 0.61 17.22 -25.41
C ILE A 15 -0.61 16.57 -26.09
N PHE A 16 -1.83 16.97 -25.72
CA PHE A 16 -3.06 16.51 -26.37
C PHE A 16 -3.17 16.98 -27.83
N LEU A 17 -2.75 18.21 -28.14
CA LEU A 17 -2.68 18.73 -29.50
C LEU A 17 -1.59 18.05 -30.35
N GLN A 18 -0.42 17.77 -29.76
CA GLN A 18 0.66 17.04 -30.43
C GLN A 18 0.28 15.59 -30.74
N LEU A 19 -0.52 14.96 -29.88
CA LEU A 19 -1.05 13.61 -30.12
C LEU A 19 -2.02 13.57 -31.30
N ASN A 20 -2.95 14.53 -31.36
CA ASN A 20 -3.89 14.65 -32.48
C ASN A 20 -3.20 15.08 -33.80
N ALA A 21 -2.15 15.91 -33.73
CA ALA A 21 -1.41 16.34 -34.91
C ALA A 21 -0.58 15.21 -35.56
N HIS A 22 -0.06 14.27 -34.76
CA HIS A 22 0.69 13.11 -35.25
C HIS A 22 -0.21 12.03 -35.87
N GLU A 23 -1.45 11.86 -35.37
CA GLU A 23 -2.47 11.01 -36.00
C GLU A 23 -2.82 11.48 -37.42
N TYR A 24 -2.87 12.80 -37.66
CA TYR A 24 -3.13 13.35 -38.99
C TYR A 24 -2.01 13.05 -40.01
N GLN A 25 -0.77 12.89 -39.55
CA GLN A 25 0.35 12.50 -40.41
C GLN A 25 0.41 10.99 -40.65
N ASN A 26 0.02 10.17 -39.68
CA ASN A 26 0.02 8.71 -39.81
C ASN A 26 -1.21 8.16 -40.55
N LEU A 27 -2.36 8.84 -40.52
CA LEU A 27 -3.53 8.46 -41.33
C LEU A 27 -3.24 8.54 -42.84
N ASN A 28 -2.35 9.43 -43.27
CA ASN A 28 -1.94 9.51 -44.68
C ASN A 28 -1.04 8.35 -45.12
N LEU A 29 -0.31 7.70 -44.20
CA LEU A 29 0.52 6.51 -44.48
C LEU A 29 -0.30 5.21 -44.44
N GLU A 30 -1.38 5.18 -43.64
CA GLU A 30 -2.24 4.00 -43.51
C GLU A 30 -3.23 3.83 -44.68
N ILE A 31 -3.47 4.89 -45.46
CA ILE A 31 -4.28 4.82 -46.70
C ILE A 31 -3.50 4.14 -47.83
N GLU A 32 -2.15 4.24 -47.87
CA GLU A 32 -1.33 3.54 -48.87
C GLU A 32 -1.13 2.03 -48.56
N THR A 33 -1.28 1.61 -47.31
CA THR A 33 -1.03 0.20 -46.91
C THR A 33 -2.27 -0.69 -46.90
N LYS A 34 -3.49 -0.11 -46.90
CA LYS A 34 -4.76 -0.87 -46.94
C LYS A 34 -5.08 -1.46 -48.32
N GLU A 35 -4.37 -1.11 -49.39
CA GLU A 35 -4.49 -1.79 -50.69
C GLU A 35 -3.73 -3.13 -50.77
N VAL A 36 -2.82 -3.44 -49.83
CA VAL A 36 -1.93 -4.62 -49.94
C VAL A 36 -2.39 -5.82 -49.11
N LEU A 37 -3.27 -5.67 -48.11
CA LEU A 37 -3.56 -6.72 -47.11
C LEU A 37 -4.92 -7.43 -47.22
N ASN A 38 -5.56 -7.39 -48.39
CA ASN A 38 -6.83 -8.09 -48.63
C ASN A 38 -6.68 -9.58 -49.03
N ILE A 39 -5.52 -10.19 -48.77
CA ILE A 39 -5.26 -11.61 -49.00
C ILE A 39 -4.69 -12.19 -47.71
N SER A 40 -5.56 -12.71 -46.83
CA SER A 40 -5.30 -13.79 -45.85
C SER A 40 -6.36 -13.77 -44.76
N ARG A 41 -7.54 -14.37 -45.04
CA ARG A 41 -8.59 -14.57 -44.05
C ARG A 41 -9.04 -16.03 -44.14
N THR A 42 -8.59 -16.88 -43.23
CA THR A 42 -9.28 -18.15 -42.92
C THR A 42 -8.87 -18.71 -41.54
N LYS A 43 -9.88 -18.70 -40.66
CA LYS A 43 -10.33 -19.73 -39.70
C LYS A 43 -9.42 -20.20 -38.56
N GLY A 44 -10.02 -20.22 -37.37
CA GLY A 44 -9.66 -21.08 -36.24
C GLY A 44 -10.39 -20.69 -34.95
N GLU A 45 -11.63 -21.13 -34.79
CA GLU A 45 -12.38 -21.13 -33.51
C GLU A 45 -11.92 -22.33 -32.66
N ILE A 46 -11.63 -22.14 -31.37
CA ILE A 46 -11.58 -23.22 -30.37
C ILE A 46 -12.25 -22.75 -29.07
N ASN A 47 -13.09 -23.65 -28.56
CA ASN A 47 -14.03 -23.54 -27.45
C ASN A 47 -13.40 -23.38 -26.06
N HIS A 48 -14.16 -22.72 -25.19
CA HIS A 48 -14.04 -22.75 -23.73
C HIS A 48 -14.75 -23.98 -23.17
N GLU A 49 -14.10 -24.75 -22.29
CA GLU A 49 -14.75 -25.48 -21.20
C GLU A 49 -13.74 -25.93 -20.12
N GLU A 50 -14.19 -25.81 -18.87
CA GLU A 50 -13.75 -26.49 -17.63
C GLU A 50 -12.32 -26.35 -17.12
N LEU A 51 -12.18 -25.66 -15.97
CA LEU A 51 -11.31 -26.10 -14.86
C LEU A 51 -11.76 -25.38 -13.58
N ASP A 52 -12.65 -26.05 -12.85
CA ASP A 52 -13.08 -25.72 -11.49
C ASP A 52 -13.03 -27.03 -10.70
N ARG A 53 -12.34 -27.00 -9.55
CA ARG A 53 -11.93 -28.10 -8.63
C ARG A 53 -10.46 -28.50 -8.73
N ASP A 54 -9.63 -27.91 -7.85
CA ASP A 54 -8.80 -28.63 -6.89
C ASP A 54 -7.92 -27.66 -6.09
N GLU A 55 -8.45 -27.07 -5.01
CA GLU A 55 -7.60 -26.31 -4.09
C GLU A 55 -8.14 -26.29 -2.64
N VAL A 56 -8.38 -27.48 -2.07
CA VAL A 56 -8.62 -27.62 -0.61
C VAL A 56 -7.96 -28.91 -0.11
N ARG A 57 -6.63 -28.92 0.07
CA ARG A 57 -5.93 -29.78 1.05
C ARG A 57 -4.42 -29.54 1.10
N CYS A 58 -3.99 -28.53 1.85
CA CYS A 58 -2.63 -28.48 2.38
C CYS A 58 -2.61 -27.65 3.67
N LYS A 59 -3.14 -28.22 4.75
CA LYS A 59 -2.81 -27.80 6.11
C LYS A 59 -2.34 -29.02 6.88
N ASP A 60 -1.31 -28.80 7.68
CA ASP A 60 -0.73 -29.70 8.68
C ASP A 60 0.28 -30.74 8.16
N LYS A 61 1.56 -30.34 8.10
CA LYS A 61 2.76 -31.12 8.51
C LYS A 61 4.06 -30.51 7.98
N ILE A 62 4.59 -29.44 8.59
CA ILE A 62 6.04 -29.15 8.48
C ILE A 62 6.52 -28.47 9.78
N GLU A 63 6.68 -29.25 10.84
CA GLU A 63 7.61 -28.95 11.93
C GLU A 63 8.65 -30.07 11.92
N GLN A 64 9.86 -29.78 11.45
CA GLN A 64 11.13 -30.25 12.06
C GLN A 64 12.35 -29.85 11.22
N ASN A 65 13.40 -29.54 11.98
CA ASN A 65 14.84 -29.58 11.70
C ASN A 65 15.40 -28.65 10.61
N VAL A 66 16.08 -27.60 11.08
CA VAL A 66 17.16 -26.90 10.37
C VAL A 66 18.32 -26.85 11.37
N GLU A 67 19.48 -27.38 11.00
CA GLU A 67 20.72 -27.26 11.79
C GLU A 67 21.29 -25.83 11.65
N PRO A 68 21.66 -25.15 12.74
CA PRO A 68 22.31 -23.84 12.63
C PRO A 68 23.83 -24.01 12.43
N THR A 69 24.35 -23.42 11.35
CA THR A 69 25.79 -23.22 11.15
C THR A 69 26.04 -21.74 10.88
N GLU A 70 26.31 -20.98 11.94
CA GLU A 70 27.08 -19.72 11.96
C GLU A 70 27.29 -19.39 13.44
N SER A 71 28.43 -18.82 13.82
CA SER A 71 28.83 -18.65 15.24
C SER A 71 27.80 -17.82 16.02
N GLU A 72 26.90 -18.51 16.73
CA GLU A 72 25.88 -17.89 17.57
C GLU A 72 26.58 -17.13 18.70
N LEU A 73 26.53 -15.79 18.64
CA LEU A 73 26.75 -14.96 19.81
C LEU A 73 25.95 -15.54 20.97
N SER A 74 26.56 -15.62 22.16
CA SER A 74 25.85 -16.12 23.32
C SER A 74 24.56 -15.31 23.51
N THR A 75 23.50 -15.97 23.96
CA THR A 75 22.19 -15.35 24.18
C THR A 75 22.28 -14.10 25.07
N GLU A 76 23.23 -14.08 26.00
CA GLU A 76 23.50 -12.95 26.88
C GLU A 76 24.24 -11.80 26.16
N ASP A 77 25.16 -12.12 25.23
CA ASP A 77 25.81 -11.11 24.38
C ASP A 77 24.82 -10.43 23.44
N GLN A 78 23.82 -11.16 22.93
CA GLN A 78 22.77 -10.57 22.09
C GLN A 78 21.90 -9.57 22.86
N ILE A 79 21.51 -9.93 24.09
CA ILE A 79 20.75 -9.02 24.98
C ILE A 79 21.60 -7.79 25.34
N ASN A 80 22.84 -8.01 25.75
CA ASN A 80 23.73 -6.91 26.13
C ASN A 80 24.00 -5.98 24.94
N THR A 81 24.25 -6.55 23.76
CA THR A 81 24.36 -5.78 22.52
C THR A 81 23.11 -4.97 22.25
N PHE A 82 21.92 -5.58 22.31
CA PHE A 82 20.66 -4.89 22.07
C PHE A 82 20.48 -3.68 22.99
N TRP A 83 20.63 -3.84 24.30
CA TRP A 83 20.39 -2.73 25.23
C TRP A 83 21.49 -1.66 25.16
N ASN A 84 22.75 -2.05 24.92
CA ASN A 84 23.89 -1.13 24.86
C ASN A 84 23.99 -0.39 23.52
N SER A 85 23.51 -0.97 22.41
CA SER A 85 23.54 -0.36 21.08
C SER A 85 22.44 0.68 20.84
N SER A 86 21.61 0.94 21.85
CA SER A 86 20.45 1.84 21.74
C SER A 86 20.79 3.27 21.34
N ASN A 87 22.05 3.72 21.44
CA ASN A 87 22.53 5.03 20.94
C ASN A 87 21.61 6.23 21.28
N GLY A 88 20.88 6.17 22.40
CA GLY A 88 19.93 7.21 22.82
C GLY A 88 18.53 7.14 22.18
N ILE A 89 18.24 6.12 21.36
CA ILE A 89 16.89 5.80 20.86
C ILE A 89 15.97 5.46 22.02
N ILE A 90 16.44 4.64 22.96
CA ILE A 90 15.75 4.35 24.21
C ILE A 90 16.14 5.45 25.22
N LYS A 91 15.30 6.49 25.29
CA LYS A 91 15.52 7.66 26.16
C LYS A 91 15.31 7.30 27.63
N PHE A 92 14.36 6.40 27.91
CA PHE A 92 14.27 5.75 29.20
C PHE A 92 15.39 4.73 29.29
N LYS A 93 16.54 5.14 29.88
CA LYS A 93 17.67 4.23 30.06
C LYS A 93 17.18 2.88 30.58
N LYS A 94 17.82 1.79 30.14
CA LYS A 94 17.52 0.42 30.59
C LYS A 94 17.32 0.36 32.11
N THR A 95 18.15 1.05 32.88
CA THR A 95 18.05 1.16 34.35
C THR A 95 16.74 1.75 34.86
N TYR A 96 16.14 2.72 34.15
CA TYR A 96 14.81 3.25 34.47
C TYR A 96 13.72 2.21 34.17
N LEU A 97 13.78 1.55 33.02
CA LEU A 97 12.82 0.50 32.66
C LEU A 97 12.95 -0.72 33.59
N GLU A 98 14.16 -1.14 33.94
CA GLU A 98 14.41 -2.21 34.91
C GLU A 98 13.86 -1.86 36.30
N SER A 99 13.98 -0.60 36.72
CA SER A 99 13.50 -0.15 38.03
C SER A 99 11.98 0.00 38.10
N ASN A 100 11.35 0.45 37.01
CA ASN A 100 9.92 0.83 37.02
C ASN A 100 9.01 -0.17 36.27
N HIS A 101 9.53 -0.85 35.24
CA HIS A 101 8.80 -1.80 34.40
C HIS A 101 9.62 -3.09 34.15
N PRO A 102 10.11 -3.78 35.20
CA PRO A 102 10.95 -4.96 35.05
C PRO A 102 10.29 -6.06 34.20
N ARG A 103 8.96 -6.18 34.29
CA ARG A 103 8.19 -7.15 33.49
C ARG A 103 8.31 -6.91 31.98
N LEU A 104 8.34 -5.65 31.55
CA LEU A 104 8.52 -5.33 30.13
C LEU A 104 9.93 -5.70 29.68
N VAL A 105 10.95 -5.40 30.49
CA VAL A 105 12.34 -5.77 30.21
C VAL A 105 12.49 -7.29 30.10
N ASP A 106 11.90 -8.04 31.03
CA ASP A 106 11.92 -9.51 31.01
C ASP A 106 11.27 -10.07 29.74
N GLN A 107 10.11 -9.53 29.35
CA GLN A 107 9.42 -9.95 28.13
C GLN A 107 10.22 -9.67 26.86
N ILE A 108 10.92 -8.54 26.80
CA ILE A 108 11.76 -8.18 25.66
C ILE A 108 13.01 -9.03 25.60
N ASN A 109 13.63 -9.32 26.74
CA ASN A 109 14.71 -10.31 26.80
C ASN A 109 14.20 -11.66 26.30
N GLU A 110 13.08 -12.15 26.82
CA GLU A 110 12.48 -13.42 26.39
C GLU A 110 12.09 -13.45 24.90
N LEU A 111 11.74 -12.30 24.33
CA LEU A 111 11.53 -12.13 22.89
C LEU A 111 12.85 -12.31 22.14
N ILE A 112 13.89 -11.55 22.49
CA ILE A 112 15.22 -11.59 21.83
C ILE A 112 15.82 -12.99 21.87
N GLN A 113 15.67 -13.72 22.97
CA GLN A 113 16.20 -15.07 23.12
C GLN A 113 15.41 -16.13 22.34
N SER A 114 14.21 -15.79 21.85
CA SER A 114 13.33 -16.75 21.21
C SER A 114 13.51 -16.84 19.70
N ASN A 115 13.01 -17.92 19.12
CA ASN A 115 13.01 -18.10 17.66
C ASN A 115 12.23 -16.95 16.98
N LEU A 116 12.87 -16.30 16.00
CA LEU A 116 12.31 -15.19 15.21
C LEU A 116 10.93 -15.48 14.62
N GLN A 117 10.66 -16.74 14.23
CA GLN A 117 9.36 -17.17 13.68
C GLN A 117 8.23 -17.06 14.71
N THR A 118 8.54 -17.04 16.01
CA THR A 118 7.56 -16.92 17.09
C THR A 118 7.39 -15.49 17.60
N TRP A 119 8.22 -14.55 17.13
CA TRP A 119 8.23 -13.18 17.65
C TRP A 119 6.87 -12.48 17.47
N TYR A 120 6.16 -12.72 16.36
CA TYR A 120 4.86 -12.07 16.14
C TYR A 120 3.84 -12.44 17.22
N LYS A 121 3.86 -13.70 17.68
CA LYS A 121 2.99 -14.17 18.75
C LYS A 121 3.37 -13.54 20.08
N LYS A 122 4.67 -13.54 20.42
CA LYS A 122 5.18 -12.95 21.66
C LYS A 122 4.93 -11.45 21.74
N ILE A 123 5.12 -10.72 20.64
CA ILE A 123 4.80 -9.29 20.58
C ILE A 123 3.30 -9.04 20.81
N ASN A 124 2.43 -9.83 20.18
CA ASN A 124 1.00 -9.72 20.43
C ASN A 124 0.66 -10.00 21.91
N GLU A 125 1.34 -10.94 22.56
CA GLU A 125 1.21 -11.19 24.00
C GLU A 125 1.70 -9.99 24.84
N ILE A 126 2.80 -9.33 24.45
CA ILE A 126 3.29 -8.11 25.11
C ILE A 126 2.23 -7.00 25.03
N PHE A 127 1.69 -6.72 23.84
CA PHE A 127 0.62 -5.74 23.66
C PHE A 127 -0.64 -6.10 24.48
N GLN A 128 -1.03 -7.38 24.52
CA GLN A 128 -2.16 -7.83 25.36
C GLN A 128 -1.91 -7.63 26.86
N LYS A 129 -0.68 -7.87 27.32
CA LYS A 129 -0.30 -7.76 28.74
C LYS A 129 -0.16 -6.32 29.23
N ILE A 130 0.18 -5.37 28.36
CA ILE A 130 0.28 -3.94 28.69
C ILE A 130 -1.11 -3.31 28.97
N GLU A 131 -2.14 -4.13 29.23
CA GLU A 131 -3.50 -3.74 29.59
C GLU A 131 -4.05 -2.58 28.72
N LEU A 132 -3.71 -2.57 27.43
CA LEU A 132 -4.11 -1.53 26.47
C LEU A 132 -5.63 -1.35 26.38
N ARG A 133 -6.37 -2.37 26.83
CA ARG A 133 -7.83 -2.43 26.85
C ARG A 133 -8.46 -1.97 28.17
N ASN A 134 -7.66 -1.70 29.21
CA ASN A 134 -8.17 -1.30 30.53
C ASN A 134 -7.75 0.13 30.87
N HIS A 135 -8.59 1.07 30.45
CA HIS A 135 -8.31 2.52 30.44
C HIS A 135 -7.99 3.14 31.80
N ASN A 136 -8.37 2.47 32.91
CA ASN A 136 -8.15 2.96 34.26
C ASN A 136 -6.76 2.62 34.83
N LYS A 137 -5.96 1.82 34.13
CA LYS A 137 -4.65 1.32 34.59
C LYS A 137 -3.52 1.59 33.61
N ARG A 138 -3.73 2.49 32.65
CA ARG A 138 -2.78 2.78 31.60
C ARG A 138 -1.50 3.42 32.15
N ASP A 139 -0.38 2.74 31.99
CA ASP A 139 0.94 3.28 32.30
C ASP A 139 1.57 3.91 31.04
N ILE A 140 1.49 5.24 30.97
CA ILE A 140 1.97 5.99 29.81
C ILE A 140 3.49 5.83 29.63
N TYR A 141 4.25 5.67 30.70
CA TYR A 141 5.71 5.55 30.63
C TYR A 141 6.13 4.15 30.16
N GLU A 142 5.41 3.11 30.59
CA GLU A 142 5.59 1.75 30.07
C GLU A 142 5.36 1.70 28.55
N GLU A 143 4.29 2.33 28.07
CA GLU A 143 3.97 2.39 26.64
C GLU A 143 5.01 3.18 25.83
N ILE A 144 5.50 4.32 26.35
CA ILE A 144 6.58 5.06 25.66
C ILE A 144 7.86 4.21 25.61
N GLY A 145 8.18 3.51 26.71
CA GLY A 145 9.29 2.56 26.74
C GLY A 145 9.15 1.48 25.66
N LEU A 146 7.95 0.90 25.54
CA LEU A 146 7.63 -0.08 24.51
C LEU A 146 7.84 0.46 23.08
N PHE A 147 7.39 1.68 22.79
CA PHE A 147 7.59 2.31 21.49
C PHE A 147 9.07 2.45 21.15
N GLN A 148 9.86 2.94 22.10
CA GLN A 148 11.30 3.11 21.92
C GLN A 148 12.00 1.76 21.71
N ILE A 149 11.58 0.72 22.44
CA ILE A 149 12.05 -0.64 22.25
C ILE A 149 11.72 -1.14 20.85
N PHE A 150 10.51 -0.96 20.34
CA PHE A 150 10.14 -1.40 18.99
C PHE A 150 10.85 -0.64 17.88
N HIS A 151 11.11 0.66 18.07
CA HIS A 151 11.94 1.43 17.16
C HIS A 151 13.37 0.87 17.12
N HIS A 152 13.94 0.59 18.30
CA HIS A 152 15.29 0.02 18.39
C HIS A 152 15.37 -1.40 17.82
N LEU A 153 14.39 -2.24 18.13
CA LEU A 153 14.29 -3.63 17.66
C LEU A 153 14.32 -3.70 16.13
N SER A 154 13.57 -2.85 15.45
CA SER A 154 13.61 -2.83 13.98
C SER A 154 14.85 -2.15 13.38
N ASN A 155 15.66 -1.45 14.16
CA ASN A 155 16.97 -0.94 13.73
C ASN A 155 18.08 -2.00 13.90
N GLN A 156 17.93 -2.93 14.85
CA GLN A 156 18.94 -3.95 15.15
C GLN A 156 18.73 -5.26 14.40
N PHE A 157 17.49 -5.60 14.09
CA PHE A 157 17.13 -6.89 13.51
C PHE A 157 16.42 -6.72 12.17
N GLU A 158 16.72 -7.61 11.22
CA GLU A 158 15.90 -7.77 10.02
C GLU A 158 14.61 -8.50 10.41
N LEU A 159 13.51 -7.74 10.49
CA LEU A 159 12.24 -8.27 10.97
C LEU A 159 11.44 -8.92 9.83
N PRO A 160 10.84 -10.11 10.04
CA PRO A 160 9.92 -10.69 9.07
C PRO A 160 8.72 -9.77 8.82
N LEU A 161 8.22 -9.74 7.59
CA LEU A 161 7.08 -8.90 7.19
C LEU A 161 5.85 -9.07 8.10
N LYS A 162 5.54 -10.32 8.48
CA LYS A 162 4.45 -10.63 9.42
C LYS A 162 4.62 -9.93 10.78
N LEU A 163 5.86 -9.84 11.26
CA LEU A 163 6.19 -9.17 12.51
C LEU A 163 6.03 -7.64 12.38
N ILE A 164 6.59 -7.06 11.31
CA ILE A 164 6.47 -5.63 11.00
C ILE A 164 5.00 -5.24 10.97
N ASN A 165 4.19 -6.02 10.26
CA ASN A 165 2.76 -5.82 10.14
C ASN A 165 2.05 -5.89 11.49
N SER A 166 2.34 -6.91 12.29
CA SER A 166 1.74 -7.10 13.62
C SER A 166 2.02 -5.91 14.54
N ILE A 167 3.27 -5.43 14.60
CA ILE A 167 3.65 -4.25 15.39
C ILE A 167 2.91 -3.01 14.87
N TRP A 168 2.94 -2.77 13.55
CA TRP A 168 2.30 -1.60 12.95
C TRP A 168 0.80 -1.51 13.27
N ILE A 169 0.07 -2.62 13.16
CA ILE A 169 -1.37 -2.67 13.45
C ILE A 169 -1.66 -2.38 14.92
N GLU A 170 -0.92 -2.98 15.85
CA GLU A 170 -1.11 -2.74 17.27
C GLU A 170 -0.80 -1.28 17.64
N LEU A 171 0.21 -0.66 17.02
CA LEU A 171 0.46 0.77 17.16
C LEU A 171 -0.69 1.64 16.63
N LEU A 172 -1.28 1.28 15.48
CA LEU A 172 -2.46 1.97 14.95
C LEU A 172 -3.66 1.88 15.90
N LYS A 173 -3.93 0.68 16.44
CA LYS A 173 -4.96 0.45 17.46
C LYS A 173 -4.74 1.34 18.68
N MET A 174 -3.51 1.36 19.22
CA MET A 174 -3.15 2.21 20.35
C MET A 174 -3.35 3.70 20.05
N ARG A 175 -2.93 4.16 18.87
CA ARG A 175 -3.13 5.55 18.43
C ARG A 175 -4.60 5.93 18.38
N ASP A 176 -5.46 5.07 17.82
CA ASP A 176 -6.88 5.35 17.69
C ASP A 176 -7.62 5.28 19.02
N MET A 177 -7.28 4.32 19.89
CA MET A 177 -7.73 4.31 21.28
C MET A 177 -7.38 5.65 21.95
N GLY A 178 -6.14 6.13 21.82
CA GLY A 178 -5.71 7.42 22.36
C GLY A 178 -6.58 8.62 21.93
N LYS A 179 -7.15 8.63 20.70
CA LYS A 179 -7.99 9.72 20.20
C LYS A 179 -9.38 9.75 20.84
N THR A 180 -9.92 8.58 21.16
CA THR A 180 -11.27 8.45 21.72
C THR A 180 -11.35 8.95 23.17
N TYR A 181 -10.23 9.03 23.88
CA TYR A 181 -10.20 9.45 25.28
C TYR A 181 -9.93 10.95 25.44
N THR A 182 -10.94 11.66 25.96
CA THR A 182 -10.88 13.08 26.36
C THR A 182 -10.14 13.31 27.69
N TYR A 183 -9.10 12.53 28.01
CA TYR A 183 -8.37 12.74 29.26
C TYR A 183 -7.53 14.02 29.18
N LYS A 184 -7.78 14.91 30.14
CA LYS A 184 -7.33 16.31 30.29
C LYS A 184 -5.82 16.57 30.33
N THR A 185 -4.99 15.61 29.99
CA THR A 185 -3.55 15.77 29.80
C THR A 185 -3.10 14.81 28.72
N SER A 186 -3.34 15.19 27.45
CA SER A 186 -2.68 14.58 26.30
C SER A 186 -1.17 14.61 26.56
N ASN A 187 -0.58 13.47 26.95
CA ASN A 187 0.86 13.40 27.11
C ASN A 187 1.45 13.58 25.72
N LYS A 188 1.91 14.82 25.44
CA LYS A 188 2.42 15.21 24.13
C LYS A 188 3.60 14.32 23.72
N ILE A 189 4.39 13.86 24.70
CA ILE A 189 5.51 12.95 24.46
C ILE A 189 4.98 11.61 23.96
N TRP A 190 3.94 11.06 24.58
CA TRP A 190 3.33 9.81 24.13
C TRP A 190 2.87 9.87 22.66
N TRP A 191 2.18 10.95 22.29
CA TRP A 191 1.72 11.15 20.90
C TRP A 191 2.87 11.28 19.91
N ILE A 192 3.92 12.00 20.29
CA ILE A 192 5.12 12.14 19.45
C ILE A 192 5.79 10.77 19.26
N GLU A 193 5.97 10.02 20.34
CA GLU A 193 6.68 8.74 20.30
C GLU A 193 5.88 7.69 19.51
N VAL A 194 4.57 7.55 19.71
CA VAL A 194 3.75 6.62 18.92
C VAL A 194 3.75 6.98 17.43
N ASP A 195 3.65 8.26 17.08
CA ASP A 195 3.65 8.70 15.68
C ASP A 195 5.02 8.49 15.02
N ILE A 196 6.14 8.65 15.76
CA ILE A 196 7.48 8.34 15.25
C ILE A 196 7.58 6.87 14.89
N VAL A 197 7.16 5.98 15.79
CA VAL A 197 7.28 4.53 15.57
C VAL A 197 6.32 4.05 14.49
N ILE A 198 5.09 4.57 14.43
CA ILE A 198 4.16 4.28 13.33
C ILE A 198 4.81 4.61 11.98
N ARG A 199 5.32 5.84 11.80
CA ARG A 199 5.97 6.25 10.55
C ARG A 199 7.18 5.40 10.20
N PHE A 200 7.93 5.00 11.22
CA PHE A 200 9.08 4.12 11.04
C PHE A 200 8.66 2.74 10.48
N TYR A 201 7.62 2.14 11.06
CA TYR A 201 7.07 0.87 10.60
C TYR A 201 6.33 0.99 9.25
N GLU A 202 5.70 2.13 8.95
CA GLU A 202 5.15 2.44 7.62
C GLU A 202 6.26 2.41 6.56
N SER A 203 7.41 3.05 6.82
CA SER A 203 8.57 3.00 5.92
C SER A 203 9.07 1.58 5.70
N LYS A 204 9.21 0.80 6.79
CA LYS A 204 9.64 -0.60 6.71
C LYS A 204 8.66 -1.47 5.92
N MET A 205 7.36 -1.22 6.08
CA MET A 205 6.33 -1.91 5.33
C MET A 205 6.44 -1.60 3.84
N MET A 206 6.62 -0.34 3.45
CA MET A 206 6.80 0.06 2.05
C MET A 206 8.06 -0.53 1.41
N GLU A 207 9.17 -0.57 2.15
CA GLU A 207 10.40 -1.25 1.74
C GLU A 207 10.12 -2.72 1.43
N ASN A 208 9.45 -3.43 2.34
CA ASN A 208 9.12 -4.85 2.16
C ASN A 208 8.14 -5.08 1.00
N ILE A 209 7.11 -4.25 0.83
CA ILE A 209 6.15 -4.35 -0.28
C ILE A 209 6.87 -4.26 -1.64
N SER A 210 7.89 -3.42 -1.73
CA SER A 210 8.70 -3.27 -2.95
C SER A 210 9.44 -4.57 -3.32
N LEU A 211 9.83 -5.34 -2.31
CA LEU A 211 10.59 -6.59 -2.44
C LEU A 211 9.70 -7.83 -2.61
N LEU A 212 8.37 -7.69 -2.50
CA LEU A 212 7.46 -8.81 -2.71
C LEU A 212 7.61 -9.34 -4.13
N GLU A 213 7.64 -10.65 -4.30
CA GLU A 213 7.67 -11.29 -5.59
C GLU A 213 6.23 -11.47 -6.09
N SER A 214 6.04 -11.26 -7.39
CA SER A 214 4.73 -11.41 -8.06
C SER A 214 4.25 -12.85 -8.13
N GLY A 215 5.11 -13.82 -7.75
CA GLY A 215 4.82 -15.24 -7.68
C GLY A 215 4.58 -15.87 -9.04
N SER A 216 5.61 -16.53 -9.60
CA SER A 216 5.40 -17.83 -10.23
C SER A 216 5.93 -18.87 -9.26
N GLU A 217 5.12 -19.86 -8.92
CA GLU A 217 5.42 -20.94 -7.98
C GLU A 217 6.78 -21.61 -8.26
N SER A 218 7.84 -21.16 -7.59
CA SER A 218 9.05 -21.97 -7.47
C SER A 218 8.85 -22.88 -6.28
N TYR A 219 8.34 -24.08 -6.53
CA TYR A 219 7.90 -25.05 -5.52
C TYR A 219 9.00 -25.59 -4.57
N ASN A 220 10.23 -25.08 -4.63
CA ASN A 220 11.39 -25.78 -4.06
C ASN A 220 12.01 -25.17 -2.79
N ASP A 221 11.65 -23.96 -2.33
CA ASP A 221 12.25 -23.35 -1.12
C ASP A 221 11.23 -22.84 -0.07
N ILE A 222 10.32 -23.73 0.33
CA ILE A 222 9.12 -23.50 1.16
C ILE A 222 9.37 -22.80 2.53
N LYS A 223 10.60 -22.73 3.07
CA LYS A 223 10.83 -22.25 4.45
C LYS A 223 11.13 -20.74 4.61
N LEU A 224 11.60 -20.05 3.56
CA LEU A 224 11.83 -18.58 3.61
C LEU A 224 10.93 -17.79 2.65
N GLU A 225 10.38 -18.44 1.63
CA GLU A 225 9.69 -17.81 0.49
C GLU A 225 8.27 -17.33 0.82
N ILE A 226 7.61 -17.92 1.84
CA ILE A 226 6.23 -17.57 2.23
C ILE A 226 6.10 -16.09 2.62
N TYR A 227 7.18 -15.46 3.10
CA TYR A 227 7.15 -14.06 3.54
C TYR A 227 7.46 -13.04 2.43
N ARG A 228 7.81 -13.49 1.22
CA ARG A 228 8.06 -12.61 0.06
C ARG A 228 7.00 -12.71 -1.02
N SER A 229 6.00 -13.58 -0.90
CA SER A 229 4.92 -13.66 -1.87
C SER A 229 3.93 -12.50 -1.73
N LEU A 230 3.64 -11.81 -2.84
CA LEU A 230 2.57 -10.81 -2.90
C LEU A 230 1.21 -11.41 -2.51
N THR A 231 0.91 -12.62 -2.94
CA THR A 231 -0.33 -13.33 -2.59
C THR A 231 -0.45 -13.55 -1.08
N ALA A 232 0.63 -14.00 -0.43
CA ALA A 232 0.65 -14.17 1.02
C ALA A 232 0.46 -12.82 1.75
N PHE A 233 1.03 -11.74 1.22
CA PHE A 233 0.81 -10.40 1.75
C PHE A 233 -0.65 -9.95 1.62
N VAL A 234 -1.29 -10.17 0.46
CA VAL A 234 -2.71 -9.85 0.23
C VAL A 234 -3.58 -10.59 1.24
N ILE A 235 -3.42 -11.91 1.38
CA ILE A 235 -4.17 -12.72 2.34
C ILE A 235 -3.96 -12.19 3.76
N MET A 236 -2.70 -11.92 4.13
CA MET A 236 -2.38 -11.35 5.43
C MET A 236 -3.09 -10.01 5.65
N GLN A 237 -3.19 -9.14 4.65
CA GLN A 237 -3.92 -7.87 4.78
C GLN A 237 -5.43 -8.08 4.93
N GLU A 238 -6.03 -9.05 4.24
CA GLU A 238 -7.46 -9.37 4.37
C GLU A 238 -7.82 -9.91 5.77
N GLU A 239 -6.92 -10.67 6.40
CA GLU A 239 -7.12 -11.23 7.75
C GLU A 239 -7.17 -10.17 8.88
N LEU A 240 -6.78 -8.92 8.60
CA LEU A 240 -6.69 -7.84 9.60
C LEU A 240 -7.96 -7.01 9.73
N ASP A 241 -8.99 -7.34 8.97
CA ASP A 241 -10.30 -6.70 8.99
C ASP A 241 -10.20 -5.16 8.92
N GLU A 242 -10.57 -4.44 9.98
CA GLU A 242 -10.68 -2.99 9.92
C GLU A 242 -9.34 -2.24 9.77
N TYR A 243 -8.23 -2.90 10.12
CA TYR A 243 -6.87 -2.39 10.03
C TYR A 243 -6.12 -2.87 8.78
N GLY A 244 -6.71 -3.80 8.03
CA GLY A 244 -6.17 -4.34 6.79
C GLY A 244 -6.53 -3.54 5.56
N VAL A 245 -5.65 -3.57 4.56
CA VAL A 245 -5.92 -2.98 3.23
C VAL A 245 -6.44 -4.06 2.29
N LYS A 246 -7.63 -3.86 1.74
CA LYS A 246 -8.23 -4.71 0.72
C LYS A 246 -8.41 -3.89 -0.55
N LEU A 247 -7.76 -4.31 -1.64
CA LEU A 247 -7.91 -3.67 -2.94
C LEU A 247 -9.22 -4.09 -3.60
N MET A 248 -9.82 -3.20 -4.39
CA MET A 248 -11.13 -3.46 -5.03
C MET A 248 -11.04 -3.91 -6.48
N GLY A 249 -9.98 -3.52 -7.19
CA GLY A 249 -9.75 -3.93 -8.57
C GLY A 249 -8.87 -5.17 -8.72
N HIS A 250 -8.95 -5.80 -9.88
CA HIS A 250 -8.03 -6.85 -10.30
C HIS A 250 -6.78 -6.21 -10.90
N TRP A 251 -5.86 -5.84 -10.03
CA TRP A 251 -4.65 -5.12 -10.40
C TRP A 251 -3.49 -6.06 -10.74
N SER A 252 -2.60 -5.61 -11.64
CA SER A 252 -1.33 -6.30 -11.88
C SER A 252 -0.49 -6.35 -10.59
N PRO A 253 0.44 -7.30 -10.43
CA PRO A 253 1.28 -7.36 -9.22
C PRO A 253 2.01 -6.05 -8.90
N GLU A 254 2.51 -5.36 -9.92
CA GLU A 254 3.18 -4.06 -9.79
C GLU A 254 2.20 -2.98 -9.31
N ASP A 255 1.00 -2.93 -9.89
CA ASP A 255 -0.03 -1.97 -9.47
C ASP A 255 -0.53 -2.27 -8.05
N GLN A 256 -0.66 -3.54 -7.66
CA GLN A 256 -1.02 -3.92 -6.29
C GLN A 256 -0.01 -3.39 -5.28
N LYS A 257 1.29 -3.55 -5.54
CA LYS A 257 2.35 -3.03 -4.67
C LYS A 257 2.25 -1.51 -4.50
N GLU A 258 2.08 -0.79 -5.61
CA GLU A 258 1.97 0.68 -5.56
C GLU A 258 0.72 1.13 -4.81
N LEU A 259 -0.42 0.47 -5.02
CA LEU A 259 -1.64 0.74 -4.27
C LEU A 259 -1.49 0.43 -2.77
N PHE A 260 -0.84 -0.68 -2.41
CA PHE A 260 -0.56 -1.00 -1.02
C PHE A 260 0.35 0.04 -0.35
N LYS A 261 1.43 0.47 -1.01
CA LYS A 261 2.30 1.53 -0.49
C LYS A 261 1.52 2.84 -0.28
N LEU A 262 0.66 3.19 -1.23
CA LEU A 262 -0.17 4.37 -1.10
C LEU A 262 -1.10 4.27 0.11
N TRP A 263 -1.81 3.15 0.26
CA TRP A 263 -2.76 2.96 1.35
C TRP A 263 -2.10 2.83 2.72
N ILE A 264 -0.90 2.26 2.81
CA ILE A 264 -0.18 2.06 4.09
C ILE A 264 0.54 3.31 4.58
N SER A 265 0.97 4.19 3.69
CA SER A 265 1.60 5.47 4.05
C SER A 265 0.54 6.48 4.55
N ASP A 266 0.47 7.66 3.95
CA ASP A 266 -0.50 8.70 4.33
C ASP A 266 -1.95 8.33 3.95
N GLY A 267 -2.11 7.34 3.07
CA GLY A 267 -3.39 6.86 2.58
C GLY A 267 -4.26 6.15 3.61
N MET A 268 -3.74 5.70 4.77
CA MET A 268 -4.53 4.85 5.67
C MET A 268 -5.74 5.61 6.27
N ARG A 269 -5.60 6.92 6.46
CA ARG A 269 -6.69 7.82 6.88
C ARG A 269 -7.75 8.01 5.79
N LEU A 270 -7.34 7.93 4.53
CA LEU A 270 -8.24 8.01 3.38
C LEU A 270 -8.91 6.66 3.16
N TYR A 271 -8.13 5.59 3.17
CA TYR A 271 -8.58 4.20 3.06
C TYR A 271 -9.66 3.86 4.09
N SER A 272 -9.47 4.21 5.37
CA SER A 272 -10.46 3.92 6.43
C SER A 272 -11.84 4.56 6.19
N LYS A 273 -11.91 5.64 5.40
CA LYS A 273 -13.16 6.26 4.94
C LYS A 273 -13.67 5.65 3.64
N LEU A 274 -12.77 5.19 2.76
CA LEU A 274 -13.09 4.64 1.44
C LEU A 274 -13.55 3.18 1.49
N LYS A 275 -13.04 2.36 2.41
CA LYS A 275 -13.33 0.92 2.49
C LYS A 275 -14.82 0.59 2.61
N TRP A 276 -15.62 1.51 3.13
CA TRP A 276 -17.06 1.40 3.25
C TRP A 276 -17.83 1.78 1.98
N ASN A 277 -17.14 2.29 0.96
CA ASN A 277 -17.67 2.59 -0.37
C ASN A 277 -16.80 1.92 -1.46
N PRO A 278 -17.00 0.60 -1.69
CA PRO A 278 -16.20 -0.18 -2.63
C PRO A 278 -16.17 0.40 -4.06
N ARG A 279 -17.26 1.02 -4.51
CA ARG A 279 -17.33 1.64 -5.85
C ARG A 279 -16.44 2.87 -5.95
N LEU A 280 -16.45 3.73 -4.93
CA LEU A 280 -15.58 4.88 -4.88
C LEU A 280 -14.13 4.47 -4.69
N GLN A 281 -13.86 3.47 -3.86
CA GLN A 281 -12.50 2.94 -3.71
C GLN A 281 -11.96 2.41 -5.04
N ASN A 282 -12.72 1.57 -5.75
CA ASN A 282 -12.33 1.05 -7.07
C ASN A 282 -12.04 2.19 -8.07
N LEU A 283 -12.86 3.23 -8.05
CA LEU A 283 -12.62 4.43 -8.86
C LEU A 283 -11.28 5.10 -8.50
N ILE A 284 -11.01 5.32 -7.21
CA ILE A 284 -9.77 5.97 -6.76
C ILE A 284 -8.56 5.13 -7.17
N GLU A 285 -8.58 3.82 -6.89
CA GLU A 285 -7.53 2.88 -7.31
C GLU A 285 -7.32 2.91 -8.83
N THR A 286 -8.42 2.93 -9.60
CA THR A 286 -8.39 3.08 -11.06
C THR A 286 -7.67 4.36 -11.47
N GLN A 287 -8.00 5.50 -10.86
CA GLN A 287 -7.38 6.79 -11.21
C GLN A 287 -5.89 6.84 -10.85
N ILE A 288 -5.48 6.19 -9.76
CA ILE A 288 -4.07 6.06 -9.38
C ILE A 288 -3.30 5.26 -10.43
N VAL A 289 -3.78 4.07 -10.76
CA VAL A 289 -3.14 3.20 -11.76
C VAL A 289 -3.13 3.88 -13.13
N GLN A 290 -4.24 4.52 -13.52
CA GLN A 290 -4.32 5.29 -14.77
C GLN A 290 -3.28 6.41 -14.82
N THR A 291 -3.10 7.15 -13.72
CA THR A 291 -2.10 8.23 -13.63
C THR A 291 -0.68 7.68 -13.80
N ASN A 292 -0.37 6.57 -13.11
CA ASN A 292 0.93 5.90 -13.21
C ASN A 292 1.20 5.40 -14.63
N LEU A 293 0.20 4.80 -15.28
CA LEU A 293 0.30 4.31 -16.65
C LEU A 293 0.53 5.44 -17.65
N ILE A 294 -0.18 6.57 -17.51
CA ILE A 294 0.03 7.77 -18.35
C ILE A 294 1.46 8.30 -18.17
N ASN A 295 1.96 8.40 -16.94
CA ASN A 295 3.31 8.87 -16.66
C ASN A 295 4.38 7.95 -17.28
N SER A 296 4.23 6.64 -17.12
CA SER A 296 5.11 5.64 -17.74
C SER A 296 5.07 5.72 -19.26
N PHE A 297 3.89 5.94 -19.85
CA PHE A 297 3.71 6.08 -21.29
C PHE A 297 4.38 7.34 -21.86
N GLN A 298 4.34 8.47 -21.13
CA GLN A 298 5.07 9.68 -21.52
C GLN A 298 6.58 9.44 -21.61
N ILE A 299 7.13 8.60 -20.72
CA ILE A 299 8.54 8.21 -20.74
C ILE A 299 8.83 7.25 -21.91
N LEU A 300 7.95 6.27 -22.15
CA LEU A 300 8.13 5.25 -23.20
C LEU A 300 7.97 5.74 -24.64
N LYS A 301 7.19 6.81 -24.87
CA LYS A 301 7.05 7.43 -26.20
C LYS A 301 8.37 7.88 -26.81
N LEU A 302 9.40 8.08 -25.99
CA LEU A 302 10.75 8.40 -26.43
C LEU A 302 11.49 7.18 -27.04
N ASN A 303 11.02 5.94 -26.81
CA ASN A 303 11.73 4.69 -27.09
C ASN A 303 11.01 3.71 -28.07
N GLN A 304 9.93 4.15 -28.74
CA GLN A 304 9.28 3.52 -29.91
C GLN A 304 9.12 1.96 -29.89
N ARG A 305 8.32 1.39 -28.98
CA ARG A 305 7.87 -0.01 -29.07
C ARG A 305 6.36 -0.11 -29.31
N ALA A 306 5.94 -0.38 -30.55
CA ALA A 306 4.53 -0.34 -30.98
C ALA A 306 3.58 -1.29 -30.22
N ILE A 307 4.02 -2.52 -29.88
CA ILE A 307 3.18 -3.53 -29.21
C ILE A 307 2.77 -3.07 -27.80
N SER A 308 3.72 -2.49 -27.06
CA SER A 308 3.47 -1.94 -25.71
C SER A 308 2.47 -0.76 -25.73
N LEU A 309 2.37 -0.02 -26.83
CA LEU A 309 1.45 1.10 -26.97
C LEU A 309 -0.02 0.64 -27.07
N GLN A 310 -0.29 -0.43 -27.83
CA GLN A 310 -1.65 -0.93 -28.04
C GLN A 310 -2.23 -1.53 -26.76
N GLU A 311 -1.44 -2.31 -26.03
CA GLU A 311 -1.83 -2.89 -24.73
C GLU A 311 -2.12 -1.77 -23.72
N THR A 312 -1.21 -0.78 -23.63
CA THR A 312 -1.39 0.40 -22.77
C THR A 312 -2.68 1.15 -23.10
N ARG A 313 -2.96 1.38 -24.39
CA ARG A 313 -4.20 2.04 -24.86
C ARG A 313 -5.44 1.25 -24.43
N SER A 314 -5.43 -0.07 -24.58
CA SER A 314 -6.56 -0.93 -24.18
C SER A 314 -6.85 -0.84 -22.68
N ILE A 315 -5.80 -0.86 -21.85
CA ILE A 315 -5.91 -0.70 -20.39
C ILE A 315 -6.48 0.68 -20.04
N LEU A 316 -5.94 1.75 -20.64
CA LEU A 316 -6.43 3.13 -20.42
C LEU A 316 -7.89 3.32 -20.80
N ILE A 317 -8.34 2.71 -21.91
CA ILE A 317 -9.75 2.73 -22.34
C ILE A 317 -10.63 2.04 -21.29
N THR A 318 -10.19 0.89 -20.78
CA THR A 318 -10.94 0.13 -19.77
C THR A 318 -11.06 0.91 -18.46
N GLN A 319 -9.96 1.47 -17.97
CA GLN A 319 -9.94 2.31 -16.76
C GLN A 319 -10.80 3.57 -16.92
N SER A 320 -10.74 4.20 -18.09
CA SER A 320 -11.57 5.35 -18.45
C SER A 320 -13.07 5.03 -18.39
N ARG A 321 -13.49 3.83 -18.82
CA ARG A 321 -14.88 3.37 -18.71
C ARG A 321 -15.31 3.28 -17.25
N THR A 322 -14.50 2.68 -16.38
CA THR A 322 -14.78 2.59 -14.93
C THR A 322 -15.02 3.98 -14.33
N VAL A 323 -14.20 4.96 -14.68
CA VAL A 323 -14.36 6.34 -14.20
C VAL A 323 -15.67 6.95 -14.69
N LEU A 324 -15.97 6.82 -15.99
CA LEU A 324 -17.19 7.36 -16.59
C LEU A 324 -18.45 6.71 -16.02
N GLU A 325 -18.43 5.41 -15.78
CA GLU A 325 -19.54 4.66 -15.17
C GLU A 325 -19.81 5.15 -13.75
N TYR A 326 -18.77 5.34 -12.94
CA TYR A 326 -18.92 5.90 -11.61
C TYR A 326 -19.53 7.31 -11.66
N ILE A 327 -19.01 8.20 -12.52
CA ILE A 327 -19.52 9.57 -12.63
C ILE A 327 -20.99 9.57 -13.10
N LYS A 328 -21.37 8.68 -14.02
CA LYS A 328 -22.78 8.53 -14.44
C LYS A 328 -23.68 8.07 -13.30
N SER A 329 -23.14 7.30 -12.34
CA SER A 329 -23.88 6.82 -11.17
C SER A 329 -24.11 7.87 -10.08
N LEU A 330 -23.37 8.99 -10.11
CA LEU A 330 -23.50 10.08 -9.14
C LEU A 330 -24.88 10.75 -9.27
N ARG A 331 -25.74 10.57 -8.27
CA ARG A 331 -27.01 11.31 -8.13
C ARG A 331 -26.75 12.78 -7.75
N HIS A 332 -27.72 13.66 -7.92
CA HIS A 332 -27.51 15.10 -7.76
C HIS A 332 -27.22 15.52 -6.31
N GLY A 333 -26.36 16.53 -6.15
CA GLY A 333 -26.08 17.26 -4.91
C GLY A 333 -24.92 16.69 -4.09
N ILE A 334 -25.23 15.81 -3.14
CA ILE A 334 -24.30 15.40 -2.07
C ILE A 334 -23.19 14.48 -2.61
N THR A 335 -23.55 13.45 -3.38
CA THR A 335 -22.59 12.47 -3.92
C THR A 335 -21.58 13.08 -4.90
N MET A 336 -21.95 14.17 -5.58
CA MET A 336 -21.02 14.89 -6.46
C MET A 336 -20.02 15.75 -5.67
N LYS A 337 -20.47 16.42 -4.60
CA LYS A 337 -19.59 17.20 -3.72
C LYS A 337 -18.56 16.30 -3.04
N ASP A 338 -19.00 15.15 -2.54
CA ASP A 338 -18.12 14.16 -1.92
C ASP A 338 -17.07 13.68 -2.93
N PHE A 339 -17.47 13.34 -4.15
CA PHE A 339 -16.54 12.94 -5.21
C PHE A 339 -15.47 14.01 -5.49
N ILE A 340 -15.83 15.29 -5.60
CA ILE A 340 -14.85 16.38 -5.78
C ILE A 340 -13.92 16.51 -4.58
N SER A 341 -14.43 16.44 -3.35
CA SER A 341 -13.58 16.46 -2.16
C SER A 341 -12.56 15.31 -2.18
N TRP A 342 -12.96 14.14 -2.67
CA TRP A 342 -12.04 13.03 -2.88
C TRP A 342 -10.97 13.33 -3.93
N GLN A 343 -11.30 13.96 -5.06
CA GLN A 343 -10.32 14.34 -6.08
C GLN A 343 -9.23 15.29 -5.54
N ILE A 344 -9.55 16.14 -4.56
CA ILE A 344 -8.57 17.01 -3.91
C ILE A 344 -7.65 16.21 -3.00
N LEU A 345 -8.20 15.24 -2.27
CA LEU A 345 -7.46 14.44 -1.27
C LEU A 345 -6.49 13.43 -1.89
N ILE A 346 -6.77 12.97 -3.11
CA ILE A 346 -5.96 11.96 -3.80
C ILE A 346 -4.85 12.56 -4.67
N GLN A 347 -4.60 13.88 -4.61
CA GLN A 347 -3.51 14.48 -5.40
C GLN A 347 -2.16 13.81 -5.09
N PRO A 348 -1.29 13.58 -6.10
CA PRO A 348 -1.40 14.05 -7.48
C PRO A 348 -2.20 13.13 -8.42
N TYR A 349 -2.86 12.10 -7.90
CA TYR A 349 -3.60 11.13 -8.71
C TYR A 349 -4.93 11.71 -9.22
N GLY A 350 -5.31 11.36 -10.44
CA GLY A 350 -6.51 11.90 -11.08
C GLY A 350 -6.33 13.34 -11.58
N LEU A 351 -7.43 14.02 -11.85
CA LEU A 351 -7.39 15.33 -12.50
C LEU A 351 -7.48 16.47 -11.48
N LYS A 352 -6.48 17.35 -11.46
CA LYS A 352 -6.54 18.61 -10.70
C LYS A 352 -7.52 19.56 -11.37
N VAL A 353 -8.70 19.72 -10.77
CA VAL A 353 -9.71 20.67 -11.22
C VAL A 353 -9.74 21.87 -10.29
N SER A 354 -9.86 23.08 -10.85
CA SER A 354 -9.93 24.30 -10.03
C SER A 354 -11.18 24.32 -9.16
N GLU A 355 -10.99 24.55 -7.86
CA GLU A 355 -12.08 24.75 -6.89
C GLU A 355 -12.94 25.97 -7.22
N SER A 356 -12.42 26.91 -8.02
CA SER A 356 -13.18 28.10 -8.45
C SER A 356 -14.26 27.81 -9.49
N LEU A 357 -14.28 26.60 -10.07
CA LEU A 357 -15.31 26.17 -11.02
C LEU A 357 -16.52 25.65 -10.27
N ASP A 358 -17.72 25.87 -10.80
CA ASP A 358 -18.90 25.19 -10.25
C ASP A 358 -18.83 23.66 -10.46
N LEU A 359 -19.55 22.93 -9.61
CA LEU A 359 -19.55 21.48 -9.56
C LEU A 359 -19.86 20.83 -10.93
N LYS A 360 -20.76 21.43 -11.72
CA LYS A 360 -21.15 20.89 -13.03
C LYS A 360 -19.99 21.01 -14.02
N ASN A 361 -19.31 22.14 -14.02
CA ASN A 361 -18.11 22.35 -14.83
C ASN A 361 -16.97 21.43 -14.41
N GLN A 362 -16.77 21.23 -13.10
CA GLN A 362 -15.75 20.29 -12.61
C GLN A 362 -16.01 18.85 -13.08
N ILE A 363 -17.25 18.37 -12.95
CA ILE A 363 -17.65 17.04 -13.43
C ILE A 363 -17.53 16.93 -14.96
N THR A 364 -17.87 17.98 -15.70
CA THR A 364 -17.77 17.99 -17.16
C THR A 364 -16.32 17.85 -17.61
N ILE A 365 -15.41 18.55 -16.94
CA ILE A 365 -13.97 18.46 -17.19
C ILE A 365 -13.46 17.05 -16.88
N ILE A 366 -13.82 16.47 -15.72
CA ILE A 366 -13.40 15.10 -15.38
C ILE A 366 -13.95 14.11 -16.42
N LYS A 367 -15.22 14.20 -16.80
CA LYS A 367 -15.81 13.36 -17.86
C LYS A 367 -15.05 13.50 -19.18
N PHE A 368 -14.71 14.71 -19.58
CA PHE A 368 -13.94 14.96 -20.80
C PHE A 368 -12.61 14.21 -20.76
N TRP A 369 -11.86 14.35 -19.66
CA TRP A 369 -10.58 13.67 -19.47
C TRP A 369 -10.69 12.14 -19.36
N SER A 370 -11.81 11.64 -18.84
CA SER A 370 -12.11 10.20 -18.81
C SER A 370 -12.69 9.67 -20.11
N THR A 371 -12.97 10.51 -21.11
CA THR A 371 -13.49 10.09 -22.41
C THR A 371 -12.35 10.05 -23.43
N CYS A 372 -11.32 9.25 -23.14
CA CYS A 372 -10.25 9.01 -24.12
C CYS A 372 -10.67 7.91 -25.09
N LYS A 373 -11.41 8.29 -26.14
CA LYS A 373 -11.67 7.40 -27.27
C LYS A 373 -10.44 7.24 -28.18
N ASP A 374 -9.49 8.17 -28.13
CA ASP A 374 -8.49 8.37 -29.18
C ASP A 374 -7.03 8.41 -28.65
N PHE A 375 -6.67 7.57 -27.66
CA PHE A 375 -5.32 7.57 -27.05
C PHE A 375 -4.20 6.94 -27.88
#